data_AF-A0A352LQK3-F1
#
_entry.id   AF-A0A352LQK3-F1
#
_cell.length_a   1.000
_cell.length_b   1.000
_cell.length_c   1.000
_cell.angle_alpha   90.00
_cell.angle_beta   90.00
_cell.angle_gamma   90.00
#
_symmetry.space_group_name_H-M   'P 1'
#
loop_
_entity.id
_entity.type
_entity.pdbx_description
1 polymer ?
#
loop_
_entity_poly.entity_id
_entity_poly.type
_entity_poly.pdbx_seq_one_letter_code
_entity_poly.pdbx_strand_id
1 'polypeptide(L)' 'MLLDGHYRHFKGGEYETVGLGFREKTQEWIVVYRSLYDSRDYPKGTLWGRLEDDFIGLHKSGVRRFVYIGK' A
#
# COMPACT_ATOMS: atom_id res chain seq x y z
N MET A 1 5.54 3.86 -11.09
CA MET A 1 4.15 4.24 -11.41
C MET A 1 3.23 3.34 -10.60
N LEU A 2 2.26 3.93 -9.91
CA LEU A 2 1.23 3.18 -9.19
C LEU A 2 0.26 2.56 -10.21
N LEU A 3 -0.08 1.29 -10.02
CA LEU A 3 -1.07 0.56 -10.81
C LEU A 3 -2.29 0.31 -9.93
N ASP A 4 -3.48 0.31 -10.51
CA ASP A 4 -4.68 -0.13 -9.81
C ASP A 4 -4.70 -1.66 -9.71
N GLY A 5 -4.86 -2.20 -8.50
CA GLY A 5 -5.04 -3.62 -8.25
C GLY A 5 -4.37 -4.12 -6.98
N HIS A 6 -3.97 -5.38 -7.01
CA HIS A 6 -3.44 -6.12 -5.88
C HIS A 6 -1.92 -6.01 -5.79
N TYR A 7 -1.45 -5.92 -4.56
CA TYR A 7 -0.06 -5.79 -4.19
C TYR A 7 0.29 -6.74 -3.04
N ARG A 8 1.47 -7.33 -3.10
CA ARG A 8 2.05 -8.07 -1.98
C ARG A 8 3.12 -7.24 -1.30
N HIS A 9 2.96 -7.01 -0.01
CA HIS A 9 4.00 -6.39 0.81
C HIS A 9 5.18 -7.35 0.98
N PHE A 10 6.40 -6.85 1.11
CA PHE A 10 7.59 -7.70 1.27
C PHE A 10 7.55 -8.61 2.53
N LYS A 11 6.67 -8.31 3.49
CA LYS A 11 6.39 -9.16 4.67
C LYS A 11 5.32 -10.23 4.43
N GLY A 12 4.83 -10.38 3.20
CA GLY A 12 3.88 -11.43 2.78
C GLY A 12 2.42 -11.01 2.68
N GLY A 13 1.97 -9.99 3.42
CA GLY A 13 0.57 -9.54 3.40
C GLY A 13 0.12 -9.03 2.03
N GLU A 14 -1.10 -9.37 1.64
CA GLU A 14 -1.73 -8.91 0.39
C GLU A 14 -2.70 -7.76 0.62
N TYR A 15 -2.71 -6.84 -0.33
CA TYR A 15 -3.44 -5.59 -0.27
C TYR A 15 -3.99 -5.21 -1.63
N GLU A 16 -5.02 -4.38 -1.64
CA GLU A 16 -5.60 -3.82 -2.85
C GLU A 16 -5.59 -2.29 -2.76
N THR A 17 -5.17 -1.63 -3.84
CA THR A 17 -5.28 -0.17 -3.95
C THR A 17 -6.73 0.24 -4.06
N VAL A 18 -7.12 1.25 -3.29
CA VAL A 18 -8.45 1.86 -3.34
C VAL A 18 -8.42 3.17 -4.11
N GLY A 19 -7.33 3.92 -4.00
CA GLY A 19 -7.14 5.16 -4.76
C GLY A 19 -5.97 5.99 -4.24
N LEU A 20 -5.80 7.17 -4.86
CA LEU A 20 -4.85 8.19 -4.42
C LEU A 20 -5.58 9.26 -3.59
N GLY A 21 -4.97 9.65 -2.48
CA GLY A 21 -5.37 10.79 -1.68
C GLY A 21 -4.31 11.89 -1.72
N PHE A 22 -4.73 13.15 -1.57
CA PHE A 22 -3.81 14.28 -1.48
C PHE A 22 -3.87 14.88 -0.07
N ARG A 23 -2.73 14.98 0.61
CA ARG A 23 -2.66 15.52 1.97
C ARG A 23 -2.62 17.04 1.92
N GLU A 24 -3.67 17.71 2.37
CA GLU A 24 -3.76 19.18 2.34
C GLU A 24 -2.59 19.89 3.07
N LYS A 25 -2.17 19.36 4.22
CA LYS A 25 -1.16 19.99 5.08
C LYS A 25 0.25 19.92 4.51
N THR A 26 0.59 18.80 3.88
CA THR A 26 1.96 18.54 3.40
C THR A 26 2.09 18.57 1.89
N GLN A 27 0.96 18.64 1.17
CA GLN A 27 0.89 18.61 -0.29
C GLN A 27 1.52 17.34 -0.90
N GLU A 28 1.42 16.23 -0.18
CA GLU A 28 1.97 14.93 -0.61
C GLU A 28 0.85 13.97 -1.03
N TRP A 29 1.12 13.18 -2.08
CA TRP A 29 0.26 12.08 -2.48
C TRP A 29 0.41 10.89 -1.54
N ILE A 30 -0.72 10.27 -1.20
CA ILE A 30 -0.79 9.00 -0.49
C ILE A 30 -1.56 7.97 -1.30
N VAL A 31 -1.12 6.72 -1.18
CA VAL A 31 -1.91 5.56 -1.60
C VAL A 31 -2.84 5.18 -0.46
N VAL A 32 -4.12 5.11 -0.77
CA VAL A 32 -5.13 4.48 0.09
C VAL A 32 -5.31 3.05 -0.40
N TYR A 33 -5.13 2.09 0.50
CA TYR A 33 -5.18 0.66 0.19
C TYR A 33 -5.81 -0.13 1.35
N ARG A 34 -6.35 -1.33 1.07
CA ARG A 34 -6.98 -2.19 2.07
C ARG A 34 -6.30 -3.54 2.22
N SER A 35 -6.28 -4.11 3.42
CA SER A 35 -5.81 -5.48 3.66
C SER A 35 -6.75 -6.51 3.05
N LEU A 36 -6.19 -7.55 2.42
CA LEU A 36 -6.96 -8.68 1.87
C LEU A 36 -6.97 -9.92 2.79
N TYR A 37 -6.49 -9.76 4.03
CA TYR A 37 -6.35 -10.82 5.04
C TYR A 37 -6.70 -10.29 6.43
N ASP A 38 -7.04 -11.22 7.34
CA ASP A 38 -7.22 -10.94 8.76
C ASP A 38 -5.89 -10.97 9.52
N SER A 39 -5.69 -10.02 10.42
CA SER A 39 -4.59 -9.96 11.35
C SER A 39 -5.11 -10.11 12.79
N ARG A 40 -4.20 -10.43 13.71
CA ARG A 40 -4.51 -10.37 15.15
C ARG A 40 -4.90 -8.96 15.60
N ASP A 41 -4.36 -7.94 14.95
CA ASP A 41 -4.49 -6.54 15.38
C ASP A 41 -5.59 -5.76 14.62
N TYR A 42 -6.01 -6.26 13.45
CA TYR A 42 -6.99 -5.60 12.58
C TYR A 42 -7.66 -6.59 11.64
N PRO A 43 -8.95 -6.37 11.29
CA PRO A 43 -9.67 -7.26 10.39
C PRO A 43 -9.27 -7.06 8.92
N LYS A 44 -9.62 -8.02 8.07
CA LYS A 44 -9.62 -7.87 6.62
C LYS A 44 -10.42 -6.63 6.19
N GLY A 45 -9.92 -5.94 5.17
CA GLY A 45 -10.54 -4.72 4.63
C GLY A 45 -10.12 -3.44 5.35
N THR A 46 -9.24 -3.51 6.35
CA THR A 46 -8.71 -2.33 7.03
C THR A 46 -8.01 -1.40 6.04
N LEU A 47 -8.40 -0.12 6.04
CA LEU A 47 -7.84 0.91 5.18
C LEU A 47 -6.57 1.51 5.80
N TRP A 48 -5.57 1.72 4.95
CA TRP A 48 -4.28 2.30 5.30
C TRP A 48 -3.94 3.45 4.35
N GLY A 49 -3.21 4.44 4.86
CA GLY A 49 -2.59 5.50 4.07
C GLY A 49 -1.07 5.42 4.13
N ARG A 50 -0.39 5.53 2.99
CA ARG A 50 1.08 5.61 2.92
C ARG A 50 1.48 6.58 1.83
N LEU A 51 2.57 7.34 2.01
CA LEU A 51 3.12 8.19 0.96
C LEU A 51 3.36 7.39 -0.32
N GLU A 52 3.05 7.98 -1.47
CA GLU A 52 3.17 7.31 -2.77
C GLU A 52 4.59 6.79 -3.01
N ASP A 53 5.60 7.66 -2.87
CA ASP A 53 7.01 7.31 -3.05
C ASP A 53 7.47 6.20 -2.12
N ASP A 54 6.94 6.16 -0.90
CA ASP A 54 7.27 5.11 0.06
C ASP A 54 6.57 3.79 -0.30
N PHE A 55 5.35 3.83 -0.83
CA PHE A 55 4.60 2.65 -1.26
C PHE A 55 5.26 1.96 -2.47
N ILE A 56 5.58 2.73 -3.52
CA ILE A 56 6.22 2.20 -4.74
C ILE A 56 7.74 1.97 -4.59
N GLY A 57 8.32 2.53 -3.53
CA GLY A 57 9.75 2.54 -3.26
C GLY A 57 10.30 1.27 -2.63
N LEU A 58 11.54 1.39 -2.16
CA LEU A 58 12.28 0.32 -1.51
C LEU A 58 12.16 0.39 0.02
N HIS A 59 12.13 -0.79 0.64
CA HIS A 59 12.50 -0.94 2.03
C HIS A 59 14.00 -0.67 2.20
N LYS A 60 14.44 -0.35 3.44
CA LYS A 60 15.85 -0.11 3.76
C LYS A 60 16.78 -1.28 3.39
N SER A 61 16.24 -2.49 3.27
CA SER A 61 16.97 -3.69 2.84
C SER A 61 17.11 -3.82 1.31
N GLY A 62 16.68 -2.83 0.53
CA GLY A 62 16.80 -2.82 -0.94
C GLY A 62 15.70 -3.57 -1.69
N VAL A 63 14.74 -4.21 -1.01
CA VAL A 63 13.59 -4.88 -1.65
C VAL A 63 12.44 -3.89 -1.88
N ARG A 64 11.63 -4.09 -2.93
CA ARG A 64 10.40 -3.30 -3.10
C ARG A 64 9.47 -3.49 -1.91
N ARG A 65 8.87 -2.41 -1.41
CA ARG A 65 7.93 -2.53 -0.29
C ARG A 65 6.68 -3.28 -0.68
N PHE A 66 6.11 -2.91 -1.82
CA PHE A 66 4.95 -3.53 -2.41
C PHE A 66 5.27 -3.94 -3.85
N VAL A 67 4.91 -5.17 -4.19
CA VAL A 67 5.06 -5.73 -5.54
C VAL A 67 3.67 -5.92 -6.11
N TYR A 68 3.41 -5.35 -7.29
CA TYR A 68 2.14 -5.54 -8.00
C TYR A 68 1.99 -7.01 -8.42
N ILE A 69 0.83 -7.60 -8.16
CA ILE A 69 0.54 -9.01 -8.45
C ILE A 69 -0.67 -9.22 -9.38
N GLY A 70 -1.24 -8.14 -9.92
CA GLY A 70 -2.38 -8.18 -10.84
C GLY A 70 -3.64 -7.54 -10.27
N LYS A 71 -4.76 -7.71 -10.97
CA LYS A 71 -6.10 -7.33 -10.52
C LYS A 71 -6.97 -8.57 -10.46
#